data_AF-A0A973WXG2-F1
#
_entry.id   AF-A0A973WXG2-F1
#
_cell.length_a   1.000
_cell.length_b   1.000
_cell.length_c   1.000
_cell.angle_alpha   90.00
_cell.angle_beta   90.00
_cell.angle_gamma   90.00
#
_symmetry.space_group_name_H-M   'P 1'
#
loop_
_entity.id
_entity.type
_entity.pdbx_description
1 polymer ?
#
loop_
_entity_poly.entity_id
_entity_poly.type
_entity_poly.pdbx_seq_one_letter_code
_entity_poly.pdbx_strand_id
1 'polypeptide(L)' 'MRKKNLEIFEHAVKLAGSGKYENWKDIQKELVRKGYGKAPDLLGGDKIRNVLDFQCAHARDKSA' A
#
# COMPACT_ATOMS: atom_id res chain seq x y z
N MET A 1 10.13 -15.64 8.59
CA MET A 1 10.06 -14.19 8.29
C MET A 1 9.11 -13.79 7.15
N ARG A 2 8.29 -14.68 6.54
CA ARG A 2 7.42 -14.30 5.40
C ARG A 2 6.02 -13.76 5.76
N LYS A 3 5.45 -14.13 6.92
CA LYS A 3 4.07 -13.76 7.29
C LYS A 3 3.85 -12.26 7.49
N LYS A 4 4.73 -11.58 8.25
CA LYS A 4 4.63 -10.13 8.50
C LYS A 4 4.71 -9.28 7.23
N ASN A 5 5.47 -9.73 6.23
CA ASN A 5 5.58 -9.02 4.96
C ASN A 5 4.29 -9.12 4.15
N LEU A 6 3.65 -10.28 4.19
CA LEU A 6 2.37 -10.51 3.52
C LEU A 6 1.26 -9.67 4.16
N GLU A 7 1.23 -9.60 5.50
CA GLU A 7 0.27 -8.75 6.23
C GLU A 7 0.44 -7.26 5.89
N ILE A 8 1.68 -6.77 5.80
CA ILE A 8 1.96 -5.38 5.37
C ILE A 8 1.45 -5.14 3.96
N PHE A 9 1.69 -6.08 3.05
CA PHE A 9 1.26 -5.97 1.66
C PHE A 9 -0.27 -6.01 1.51
N GLU A 10 -0.94 -6.94 2.20
CA GLU A 10 -2.41 -7.00 2.22
C GLU A 10 -3.02 -5.72 2.78
N HIS A 11 -2.46 -5.18 3.87
CA HIS A 11 -2.96 -3.94 4.46
C HIS A 11 -2.70 -2.74 3.53
N ALA A 12 -1.56 -2.71 2.85
CA ALA A 12 -1.25 -1.71 1.83
C ALA A 12 -2.26 -1.76 0.66
N VAL A 13 -2.54 -2.96 0.15
CA VAL A 13 -3.52 -3.23 -0.90
C VAL A 13 -4.92 -2.82 -0.46
N LYS A 14 -5.30 -3.10 0.79
CA LYS A 14 -6.60 -2.73 1.34
C LYS A 14 -6.75 -1.20 1.47
N LEU A 15 -5.67 -0.51 1.83
CA LEU A 15 -5.62 0.96 1.87
C LEU A 15 -5.70 1.55 0.46
N ALA A 16 -4.93 1.01 -0.51
CA ALA A 16 -4.99 1.42 -1.92
C ALA A 16 -6.40 1.23 -2.51
N GLY A 17 -6.99 0.06 -2.27
CA GLY A 17 -8.34 -0.29 -2.67
C GLY A 17 -9.45 0.57 -2.06
N SER A 18 -9.15 1.32 -1.00
CA SER A 18 -10.12 2.21 -0.34
C SER A 18 -10.31 3.54 -1.08
N GLY A 19 -9.49 3.84 -2.10
CA GLY A 19 -9.57 5.09 -2.88
C GLY A 19 -9.19 6.35 -2.09
N LYS A 20 -8.81 6.19 -0.82
CA LYS A 20 -8.53 7.29 0.12
C LYS A 20 -7.11 7.88 -0.04
N TYR A 21 -6.21 7.13 -0.68
CA TYR A 21 -4.81 7.52 -0.85
C TYR A 21 -4.51 7.68 -2.34
N GLU A 22 -3.88 8.79 -2.71
CA GLU A 22 -3.52 9.05 -4.12
C GLU A 22 -2.30 8.26 -4.57
N ASN A 23 -1.39 7.91 -3.65
CA ASN A 23 -0.09 7.33 -3.99
C ASN A 23 0.34 6.27 -2.98
N TRP A 24 1.15 5.31 -3.44
CA TRP A 24 1.80 4.30 -2.59
C TRP A 24 2.64 4.90 -1.44
N LYS A 25 3.18 6.12 -1.62
CA LYS A 25 3.90 6.87 -0.57
C LYS A 25 3.03 7.19 0.64
N ASP A 26 1.77 7.54 0.39
CA ASP A 26 0.81 7.89 1.44
C ASP A 26 0.40 6.64 2.23
N ILE A 27 0.19 5.54 1.51
CA ILE A 27 -0.06 4.21 2.10
C ILE A 27 1.13 3.75 2.95
N GLN A 28 2.36 3.95 2.47
CA GLN A 28 3.57 3.70 3.24
C GLN A 28 3.60 4.49 4.55
N LYS A 29 3.28 5.79 4.48
CA LYS A 29 3.25 6.67 5.66
C LYS A 29 2.23 6.19 6.70
N GLU A 30 1.04 5.78 6.24
CA GLU A 30 -0.02 5.24 7.10
C GLU A 30 0.40 3.92 7.76
N LEU A 31 1.06 3.04 6.99
CA LEU A 31 1.59 1.77 7.50
C LEU A 31 2.67 1.99 8.56
N VAL A 32 3.60 2.92 8.33
CA VAL A 32 4.61 3.30 9.33
C VAL A 32 3.93 3.84 10.58
N ARG A 33 2.92 4.72 10.43
CA ARG A 33 2.10 5.22 11.56
C ARG A 33 1.40 4.11 12.34
N LYS A 34 0.94 3.05 11.69
CA LYS A 34 0.34 1.86 12.32
C LYS A 34 1.36 0.96 13.04
N GLY A 35 2.65 1.26 12.97
CA GLY A 35 3.72 0.46 13.59
C GLY A 35 4.43 -0.48 12.62
N TYR A 36 4.10 -0.45 11.33
CA TYR A 36 4.80 -1.23 10.30
C TYR A 36 6.01 -0.46 9.77
N GLY A 37 7.04 -0.31 10.61
CA GLY A 37 8.29 0.37 10.23
C GLY A 37 9.05 -0.28 9.06
N LYS A 38 8.76 -1.55 8.74
CA LYS A 38 9.29 -2.25 7.56
C LYS A 38 8.51 -1.99 6.26
N ALA A 39 7.37 -1.31 6.31
CA ALA A 39 6.60 -0.97 5.13
C ALA A 39 7.38 -0.18 4.06
N PRO A 40 8.22 0.82 4.41
CA PRO A 40 9.05 1.52 3.43
C PRO A 40 10.00 0.60 2.67
N ASP A 41 10.65 -0.29 3.41
CA ASP A 41 11.62 -1.26 2.89
C ASP A 41 10.94 -2.32 2.00
N LEU A 42 9.76 -2.79 2.44
CA LEU A 42 9.00 -3.81 1.74
C LEU A 42 8.30 -3.28 0.48
N LEU A 43 7.59 -2.16 0.62
CA LEU A 43 6.82 -1.55 -0.46
C LEU A 43 7.69 -0.70 -1.40
N GLY A 44 8.99 -0.58 -1.10
CA GLY A 44 9.95 0.13 -1.92
C GLY A 44 10.28 -0.58 -3.24
N GLY A 45 9.96 -1.87 -3.38
CA GLY A 45 10.19 -2.61 -4.62
C GLY A 45 9.27 -2.15 -5.76
N ASP A 46 9.83 -1.94 -6.95
CA ASP A 46 9.11 -1.45 -8.15
C ASP A 46 7.83 -2.24 -8.47
N LYS A 47 7.86 -3.56 -8.26
CA LYS A 47 6.70 -4.43 -8.49
C LYS A 47 5.52 -4.09 -7.56
N ILE A 48 5.82 -3.80 -6.30
CA ILE A 48 4.81 -3.46 -5.28
C ILE A 48 4.31 -2.04 -5.50
N ARG A 49 5.19 -1.11 -5.86
CA ARG A 49 4.77 0.25 -6.27
C ARG A 49 3.76 0.20 -7.41
N ASN A 50 4.06 -0.55 -8.47
CA ASN A 50 3.15 -0.68 -9.61
C ASN A 50 1.79 -1.28 -9.21
N VAL A 51 1.78 -2.29 -8.36
CA VAL A 51 0.51 -2.90 -7.90
C VAL A 51 -0.30 -1.92 -7.04
N LEU A 52 0.34 -1.20 -6.13
CA LEU A 52 -0.33 -0.21 -5.28
C LEU A 52 -0.83 0.98 -6.09
N ASP A 53 -0.03 1.45 -7.05
CA ASP A 53 -0.39 2.54 -7.95
C ASP A 53 -1.58 2.15 -8.83
N PHE A 54 -1.54 0.96 -9.45
CA PHE A 54 -2.65 0.41 -10.20
C PHE A 54 -3.91 0.27 -9.35
N GLN A 55 -3.80 -0.19 -8.10
CA GLN A 55 -4.94 -0.31 -7.20
C GLN A 55 -5.47 1.05 -6.74
N CYS A 56 -4.62 2.03 -6.45
CA CYS A 56 -5.02 3.39 -6.16
C CYS A 56 -5.79 4.00 -7.33
N ALA A 57 -5.27 3.86 -8.55
CA ALA A 57 -5.93 4.33 -9.77
C ALA A 57 -7.29 3.64 -9.97
N HIS A 58 -7.33 2.31 -9.83
CA HIS A 58 -8.55 1.52 -9.99
C HIS A 58 -9.59 1.83 -8.89
N ALA A 59 -9.17 2.03 -7.65
CA ALA A 59 -10.07 2.37 -6.55
C ALA A 59 -10.62 3.79 -6.67
N ARG A 60 -9.81 4.73 -7.17
CA ARG A 60 -10.24 6.10 -7.45
C ARG A 60 -11.27 6.14 -8.57
N ASP A 61 -11.07 5.37 -9.63
CA ASP A 61 -12.04 5.20 -10.72
C ASP A 61 -13.36 4.62 -10.21
N LYS A 62 -13.30 3.66 -9.27
CA LYS A 62 -14.49 3.08 -8.63
C LYS A 62 -15.18 3.96 -7.58
N SER A 63 -14.50 5.00 -7.10
CA SER A 63 -15.00 5.90 -6.05
C SER A 63 -15.50 7.24 -6.64
N ALA A 64 -15.40 7.43 -7.95
CA ALA A 64 -15.88 8.59 -8.70
C ALA A 64 -17.34 8.42 -9.14
#